data_AF-A0A0R2JW12-F1
#
_entry.id   AF-A0A0R2JW12-F1
#
_cell.length_a   1.000
_cell.length_b   1.000
_cell.length_c   1.000
_cell.angle_alpha   90.00
_cell.angle_beta   90.00
_cell.angle_gamma   90.00
#
_symmetry.space_group_name_H-M   'P 1'
#
loop_
_entity.id
_entity.type
_entity.pdbx_description
1 polymer ?
#
loop_
_entity_poly.entity_id
_entity_poly.type
_entity_poly.pdbx_seq_one_letter_code
_entity_poly.pdbx_strand_id
1 'polypeptide(L)'
;MLKKIGLLVKERRQDLHMSQVELAKGICTQTTISTLENNGCFSKWELIPEIIKRLDIDVKEIENKSLYRYGERNLRQVELCLLTHKFSKALKLLSKIKKENLDSKDLLARFYCDLGFSQLFMDGSLDDVTTSFTTAIYKHTSKNNQMVISWSFLGMAIAYQRLRLQKRSLEYFKLAISKLNISLRNIHKKEDLWVNTQLALAVVVFGFEISEHQLVQKECDLVMNILRCNYSYYCLKDFYYVKGISLKAENKEEAAEKLFMQSNGLCCLRSSNNVQKLLKINQYDVVKQ
;
A
#
# COMPACT_ATOMS: atom_id res chain seq x y z
N MET A 1 -10.66 -9.87 16.49
CA MET A 1 -10.27 -10.73 17.64
C MET A 1 -10.87 -12.13 17.56
N LEU A 2 -12.20 -12.28 17.50
CA LEU A 2 -12.87 -13.60 17.48
C LEU A 2 -12.35 -14.58 16.42
N LYS A 3 -12.15 -14.08 15.18
CA LYS A 3 -11.66 -14.92 14.08
C LYS A 3 -10.23 -15.42 14.27
N LYS A 4 -9.39 -14.62 14.93
CA LYS A 4 -8.03 -15.05 15.28
C LYS A 4 -8.10 -16.21 16.26
N ILE A 5 -8.95 -16.08 17.28
CA ILE A 5 -9.20 -17.12 18.27
C ILE A 5 -9.76 -18.37 17.57
N GLY A 6 -10.75 -18.22 16.68
CA GLY A 6 -11.34 -19.34 15.94
C GLY A 6 -10.35 -20.13 15.10
N LEU A 7 -9.48 -19.44 14.35
CA LEU A 7 -8.44 -20.11 13.55
C LEU A 7 -7.37 -20.75 14.43
N LEU A 8 -6.94 -20.06 15.49
CA LEU A 8 -5.95 -20.60 16.41
C LEU A 8 -6.47 -21.86 17.12
N VAL A 9 -7.72 -21.83 17.55
CA VAL A 9 -8.43 -22.98 18.13
C VAL A 9 -8.46 -24.13 17.12
N LYS A 10 -8.77 -23.85 15.85
CA LYS A 10 -8.80 -24.85 14.79
C LYS A 10 -7.44 -25.49 14.54
N GLU A 11 -6.39 -24.67 14.37
CA GLU A 11 -5.02 -25.14 14.13
C GLU A 11 -4.52 -25.98 15.31
N ARG A 12 -4.62 -25.47 16.53
CA ARG A 12 -4.14 -26.18 17.72
C ARG A 12 -4.90 -27.49 17.96
N ARG A 13 -6.22 -27.49 17.74
CA ARG A 13 -7.02 -28.71 17.82
C ARG A 13 -6.55 -29.76 16.82
N GLN A 14 -6.22 -29.35 15.59
CA GLN A 14 -5.70 -30.25 14.56
C GLN A 14 -4.31 -30.79 14.91
N ASP A 15 -3.43 -29.95 15.47
CA ASP A 15 -2.10 -30.36 15.95
C ASP A 15 -2.18 -31.40 17.09
N LEU A 16 -3.22 -31.33 17.91
CA LEU A 16 -3.51 -32.29 18.98
C LEU A 16 -4.32 -33.51 18.50
N HIS A 17 -4.59 -33.63 17.19
CA HIS A 17 -5.43 -34.67 16.58
C HIS A 17 -6.81 -34.83 17.23
N MET A 18 -7.35 -33.75 17.79
CA MET A 18 -8.62 -33.74 18.51
C MET A 18 -9.78 -33.40 17.56
N SER A 19 -10.94 -34.05 17.70
CA SER A 19 -12.16 -33.70 16.97
C SER A 19 -12.87 -32.50 17.60
N GLN A 20 -13.75 -31.85 16.84
CA GLN A 20 -14.58 -30.75 17.39
C GLN A 20 -15.52 -31.23 18.50
N VAL A 21 -15.95 -32.51 18.46
CA VAL A 21 -16.78 -33.13 19.50
C VAL A 21 -15.98 -33.29 20.79
N GLU A 22 -14.73 -33.76 20.69
CA GLU A 22 -13.84 -33.93 21.85
C GLU A 22 -13.48 -32.59 22.50
N LEU A 23 -13.19 -31.56 21.69
CA LEU A 23 -12.96 -30.22 22.21
C LEU A 23 -14.19 -29.65 22.93
N ALA A 24 -15.38 -29.87 22.35
CA ALA A 24 -16.63 -29.37 22.88
C ALA A 24 -17.05 -30.04 24.20
N LYS A 25 -16.65 -31.29 24.45
CA LYS A 25 -17.13 -32.13 25.55
C LYS A 25 -17.03 -31.42 26.92
N GLY A 26 -18.17 -31.17 27.57
CA GLY A 26 -18.20 -30.52 28.89
C GLY A 26 -17.84 -29.03 28.91
N ILE A 27 -17.75 -28.37 27.74
CA ILE A 27 -17.67 -26.90 27.61
C ILE A 27 -18.90 -26.41 26.83
N CYS A 28 -19.15 -26.97 25.64
CA CYS A 28 -20.22 -26.53 24.74
C CYS A 28 -20.63 -27.61 23.74
N THR A 29 -21.32 -27.23 22.66
CA THR A 29 -21.72 -28.15 21.59
C THR A 29 -20.70 -28.15 20.45
N GLN A 30 -20.61 -29.25 19.70
CA GLN A 30 -19.76 -29.33 18.50
C GLN A 30 -20.10 -28.21 17.50
N THR A 31 -21.38 -27.87 17.34
CA THR A 31 -21.85 -26.76 16.50
C THR A 31 -21.27 -25.42 16.96
N THR A 32 -21.15 -25.21 18.28
CA THR A 32 -20.57 -23.98 18.86
C THR A 32 -19.08 -23.88 18.52
N ILE A 33 -18.32 -24.98 18.63
CA ILE A 33 -16.90 -25.03 18.21
C ILE A 33 -16.78 -24.81 16.70
N SER A 34 -17.61 -25.46 15.88
CA SER A 34 -17.61 -25.25 14.42
C SER A 34 -17.92 -23.79 14.05
N THR A 35 -18.84 -23.15 14.77
CA THR A 35 -19.18 -21.73 14.59
C THR A 35 -18.00 -20.82 14.94
N LEU A 36 -17.29 -21.12 16.03
CA LEU A 36 -16.06 -20.43 16.42
C LEU A 36 -14.97 -20.57 15.35
N GLU A 37 -14.69 -21.81 14.91
CA GLU A 37 -13.62 -22.12 13.94
C GLU A 37 -13.88 -21.59 12.52
N ASN A 38 -15.15 -21.48 12.11
CA ASN A 38 -15.53 -21.14 10.74
C ASN A 38 -16.12 -19.71 10.59
N ASN A 39 -15.85 -18.82 11.55
CA ASN A 39 -16.26 -17.41 11.50
C ASN A 39 -17.79 -17.18 11.45
N GLY A 40 -18.58 -18.01 12.11
CA GLY A 40 -20.01 -17.76 12.29
C GLY A 40 -20.31 -16.66 13.31
N CYS A 41 -21.59 -16.31 13.51
CA CYS A 41 -22.04 -15.41 14.59
C CYS A 41 -21.86 -16.08 15.96
N PHE A 42 -20.63 -16.16 16.43
CA PHE A 42 -20.31 -16.70 17.75
C PHE A 42 -20.58 -15.63 18.81
N SER A 43 -21.58 -15.89 19.64
CA SER A 43 -22.05 -14.96 20.68
C SER A 43 -21.60 -15.33 22.10
N LYS A 44 -20.98 -16.50 22.29
CA LYS A 44 -20.66 -17.08 23.61
C LYS A 44 -19.22 -16.81 24.04
N TRP A 45 -18.86 -15.53 24.14
CA TRP A 45 -17.50 -15.08 24.45
C TRP A 45 -16.98 -15.60 25.78
N GLU A 46 -17.87 -15.83 26.73
CA GLU A 46 -17.59 -16.40 28.05
C GLU A 46 -16.95 -17.80 28.01
N LEU A 47 -17.12 -18.55 26.91
CA LEU A 47 -16.57 -19.90 26.76
C LEU A 47 -15.12 -19.91 26.26
N ILE A 48 -14.63 -18.80 25.72
CA ILE A 48 -13.32 -18.72 25.09
C ILE A 48 -12.16 -19.07 26.04
N PRO A 49 -12.13 -18.58 27.30
CA PRO A 49 -11.08 -18.96 28.25
C PRO A 49 -11.00 -20.48 28.49
N GLU A 50 -12.15 -21.16 28.57
CA GLU A 50 -12.19 -22.61 28.78
C GLU A 50 -11.69 -23.40 27.55
N ILE A 51 -12.06 -22.94 26.34
CA ILE A 51 -11.61 -23.55 25.09
C ILE A 51 -10.10 -23.40 24.91
N ILE A 52 -9.56 -22.20 25.16
CA ILE A 52 -8.13 -21.89 25.08
C ILE A 52 -7.36 -22.71 26.13
N LYS A 53 -7.87 -22.78 27.37
CA LYS A 53 -7.27 -23.56 28.45
C LYS A 53 -7.19 -25.05 28.11
N ARG A 54 -8.23 -25.62 27.49
CA ARG A 54 -8.25 -27.04 27.11
C ARG A 54 -7.23 -27.39 26.02
N LEU A 55 -6.97 -26.45 25.12
CA LEU A 55 -6.00 -26.61 24.03
C LEU A 55 -4.57 -26.24 24.45
N ASP A 56 -4.36 -25.89 25.73
CA ASP A 56 -3.10 -25.43 26.28
C ASP A 56 -2.49 -24.31 25.41
N ILE A 57 -3.34 -23.35 25.03
CA ILE A 57 -2.94 -22.18 24.26
C ILE A 57 -2.56 -21.09 25.27
N ASP A 58 -1.30 -20.67 25.26
CA ASP A 58 -0.90 -19.48 26.02
C ASP A 58 -1.63 -18.26 25.42
N VAL A 59 -2.22 -17.44 26.27
CA VAL A 59 -2.86 -16.17 25.86
C VAL A 59 -1.85 -15.28 25.12
N LYS A 60 -0.57 -15.38 25.46
CA LYS A 60 0.52 -14.71 24.73
C LYS A 60 0.73 -15.26 23.31
N GLU A 61 0.38 -16.52 23.03
CA GLU A 61 0.39 -17.07 21.66
C GLU A 61 -0.75 -16.52 20.79
N ILE A 62 -1.89 -16.14 21.39
CA ILE A 62 -2.98 -15.45 20.69
C ILE A 62 -2.51 -14.08 20.18
N GLU A 63 -1.63 -13.44 20.95
CA GLU A 63 -0.98 -12.18 20.60
C GLU A 63 0.21 -12.39 19.64
N ASN A 64 0.96 -13.49 19.77
CA ASN A 64 2.21 -13.75 19.04
C ASN A 64 2.09 -14.58 17.75
N LYS A 65 1.01 -15.34 17.49
CA LYS A 65 0.89 -16.11 16.23
C LYS A 65 0.56 -15.21 15.04
N SER A 66 1.65 -14.80 14.41
CA SER A 66 1.86 -14.18 13.08
C SER A 66 1.23 -14.90 11.86
N LEU A 67 0.31 -15.84 12.06
CA LEU A 67 -0.32 -16.66 11.02
C LEU A 67 -1.65 -16.08 10.49
N TYR A 68 -2.34 -15.23 11.27
CA TYR A 68 -3.54 -14.53 10.80
C TYR A 68 -3.18 -13.37 9.85
N ARG A 69 -2.78 -13.71 8.63
CA ARG A 69 -2.44 -12.76 7.56
C ARG A 69 -3.66 -12.37 6.74
N TYR A 70 -4.85 -12.27 7.34
CA TYR A 70 -6.07 -11.92 6.60
C TYR A 70 -5.94 -10.53 5.94
N GLY A 71 -5.61 -9.51 6.73
CA GLY A 71 -5.43 -8.15 6.22
C GLY A 71 -4.31 -8.11 5.18
N GLU A 72 -3.14 -8.61 5.55
CA GLU A 72 -1.96 -8.69 4.68
C GLU A 72 -2.22 -9.39 3.34
N ARG A 73 -2.82 -10.59 3.34
CA ARG A 73 -3.08 -11.35 2.11
C ARG A 73 -4.10 -10.66 1.22
N ASN A 74 -5.17 -10.14 1.79
CA ASN A 74 -6.22 -9.48 0.99
C ASN A 74 -5.74 -8.15 0.42
N LEU A 75 -5.10 -7.31 1.24
CA LEU A 75 -4.55 -6.03 0.79
C LEU A 75 -3.46 -6.24 -0.26
N ARG A 76 -2.58 -7.24 -0.09
CA ARG A 76 -1.59 -7.58 -1.13
C ARG A 76 -2.22 -7.94 -2.49
N GLN A 77 -3.38 -8.58 -2.49
CA GLN A 77 -4.10 -8.86 -3.75
C GLN A 77 -4.72 -7.59 -4.36
N VAL A 78 -5.19 -6.67 -3.51
CA VAL A 78 -5.68 -5.34 -3.93
C VAL A 78 -4.54 -4.54 -4.53
N GLU A 79 -3.42 -4.41 -3.81
CA GLU A 79 -2.20 -3.72 -4.24
C GLU A 79 -1.67 -4.28 -5.57
N LEU A 80 -1.68 -5.61 -5.76
CA LEU A 80 -1.33 -6.22 -7.04
C LEU A 80 -2.29 -5.82 -8.16
N CYS A 81 -3.59 -5.71 -7.87
CA CYS A 81 -4.56 -5.20 -8.85
C CYS A 81 -4.29 -3.74 -9.18
N LEU A 82 -3.96 -2.89 -8.21
CA LEU A 82 -3.59 -1.49 -8.43
C LEU A 82 -2.33 -1.37 -9.30
N LEU A 83 -1.27 -2.12 -8.98
CA LEU A 83 -0.02 -2.16 -9.75
C LEU A 83 -0.22 -2.65 -11.19
N THR A 84 -1.24 -3.48 -11.42
CA THR A 84 -1.59 -3.98 -12.76
C THR A 84 -2.74 -3.22 -13.42
N HIS A 85 -3.09 -2.04 -12.88
CA HIS A 85 -4.16 -1.16 -13.38
C HIS A 85 -5.56 -1.81 -13.45
N LYS A 86 -5.80 -2.85 -12.65
CA LYS A 86 -7.09 -3.55 -12.53
C LYS A 86 -7.95 -2.91 -11.44
N PHE A 87 -8.23 -1.61 -11.58
CA PHE A 87 -8.90 -0.81 -10.54
C PHE A 87 -10.30 -1.32 -10.18
N SER A 88 -11.09 -1.73 -11.18
CA SER A 88 -12.42 -2.32 -10.96
C SER A 88 -12.36 -3.62 -10.14
N LYS A 89 -11.32 -4.44 -10.35
CA LYS A 89 -11.08 -5.66 -9.57
C LYS A 89 -10.60 -5.32 -8.16
N ALA A 90 -9.72 -4.33 -8.01
CA ALA A 90 -9.27 -3.83 -6.71
C ALA A 90 -10.47 -3.39 -5.84
N LEU A 91 -11.39 -2.60 -6.41
CA LEU A 91 -12.60 -2.13 -5.72
C LEU A 91 -13.51 -3.30 -5.30
N LYS A 92 -13.71 -4.30 -6.17
CA LYS A 92 -14.46 -5.53 -5.85
C LYS A 92 -13.81 -6.39 -4.76
N LEU A 93 -12.49 -6.38 -4.65
CA LEU A 93 -11.77 -7.06 -3.57
C LEU A 93 -11.91 -6.29 -2.26
N LEU A 94 -11.73 -4.97 -2.29
CA LEU A 94 -11.89 -4.08 -1.14
C LEU A 94 -13.29 -4.19 -0.52
N SER A 95 -14.36 -4.26 -1.32
CA SER A 95 -15.73 -4.40 -0.80
C SER A 95 -15.98 -5.72 -0.06
N LYS A 96 -15.15 -6.75 -0.28
CA LYS A 96 -15.19 -8.04 0.42
C LYS A 96 -14.32 -8.06 1.68
N ILE A 97 -13.43 -7.07 1.85
CA ILE A 97 -12.60 -6.98 3.03
C ILE A 97 -13.45 -6.51 4.20
N LYS A 98 -13.49 -7.33 5.23
CA LYS A 98 -14.18 -7.05 6.48
C LYS A 98 -13.27 -6.21 7.38
N LYS A 99 -13.50 -4.90 7.40
CA LYS A 99 -12.67 -3.87 8.07
C LYS A 99 -12.40 -4.17 9.55
N GLU A 100 -13.37 -4.76 10.25
CA GLU A 100 -13.25 -5.17 11.65
C GLU A 100 -12.17 -6.26 11.89
N ASN A 101 -11.64 -6.84 10.81
CA ASN A 101 -10.54 -7.81 10.85
C ASN A 101 -9.20 -7.20 10.44
N LEU A 102 -9.13 -5.88 10.23
CA LEU A 102 -7.90 -5.11 10.09
C LEU A 102 -7.55 -4.59 11.49
N ASP A 103 -6.56 -5.21 12.10
CA ASP A 103 -6.24 -5.10 13.53
C ASP A 103 -5.14 -4.08 13.85
N SER A 104 -4.60 -3.41 12.83
CA SER A 104 -3.53 -2.44 13.00
C SER A 104 -3.83 -1.16 12.23
N LYS A 105 -3.27 -0.04 12.74
CA LYS A 105 -3.30 1.24 12.02
C LYS A 105 -2.63 1.13 10.65
N ASP A 106 -1.62 0.27 10.51
CA ASP A 106 -0.97 0.03 9.22
C ASP A 106 -1.92 -0.59 8.20
N LEU A 107 -2.59 -1.69 8.55
CA LEU A 107 -3.55 -2.36 7.68
C LEU A 107 -4.74 -1.45 7.33
N LEU A 108 -5.21 -0.65 8.29
CA LEU A 108 -6.28 0.31 8.05
C LEU A 108 -5.82 1.44 7.12
N ALA A 109 -4.62 1.99 7.31
CA ALA A 109 -4.08 3.00 6.42
C ALA A 109 -3.93 2.47 4.99
N ARG A 110 -3.43 1.24 4.82
CA ARG A 110 -3.32 0.56 3.52
C ARG A 110 -4.68 0.39 2.87
N PHE A 111 -5.66 -0.14 3.60
CA PHE A 111 -7.03 -0.29 3.11
C PHE A 111 -7.60 1.03 2.56
N TYR A 112 -7.49 2.11 3.33
CA TYR A 112 -8.04 3.41 2.92
C TYR A 112 -7.23 4.07 1.79
N CYS A 113 -5.92 3.87 1.76
CA CYS A 113 -5.07 4.29 0.64
C CYS A 113 -5.47 3.56 -0.66
N ASP A 114 -5.60 2.23 -0.60
CA ASP A 114 -6.00 1.40 -1.74
C ASP A 114 -7.40 1.73 -2.23
N LEU A 115 -8.32 2.02 -1.31
CA LEU A 115 -9.67 2.47 -1.63
C LEU A 115 -9.65 3.82 -2.33
N GLY A 116 -8.88 4.79 -1.83
CA GLY A 116 -8.72 6.10 -2.44
C GLY A 116 -8.20 6.01 -3.88
N PHE A 117 -7.18 5.19 -4.13
CA PHE A 117 -6.68 4.97 -5.49
C PHE A 117 -7.69 4.23 -6.38
N SER A 118 -8.38 3.23 -5.85
CA SER A 118 -9.42 2.51 -6.60
C SER A 118 -10.55 3.44 -7.02
N GLN A 119 -10.98 4.35 -6.15
CA GLN A 119 -12.00 5.36 -6.43
C GLN A 119 -11.50 6.40 -7.42
N LEU A 120 -10.28 6.92 -7.21
CA LEU A 120 -9.68 7.96 -8.07
C LEU A 120 -9.58 7.51 -9.54
N PHE A 121 -9.34 6.22 -9.79
CA PHE A 121 -9.19 5.68 -11.14
C PHE A 121 -10.43 4.97 -11.69
N MET A 122 -11.55 4.99 -10.97
CA MET A 122 -12.84 4.42 -11.41
C MET A 122 -13.96 5.47 -11.43
N ASP A 123 -13.61 6.76 -11.56
CA ASP A 123 -14.53 7.90 -11.53
C ASP A 123 -15.38 7.97 -10.25
N GLY A 124 -14.82 7.54 -9.11
CA GLY A 124 -15.42 7.79 -7.81
C GLY A 124 -15.53 9.28 -7.53
N SER A 125 -16.53 9.67 -6.73
CA SER A 125 -16.69 11.08 -6.36
C SER A 125 -15.42 11.57 -5.66
N LEU A 126 -15.00 12.79 -5.96
CA LEU A 126 -13.77 13.33 -5.38
C LEU A 126 -13.89 13.51 -3.85
N ASP A 127 -15.11 13.67 -3.33
CA ASP A 127 -15.39 13.66 -1.90
C ASP A 127 -15.10 12.28 -1.29
N ASP A 128 -15.48 11.19 -1.95
CA ASP A 128 -15.15 9.83 -1.50
C ASP A 128 -13.64 9.59 -1.55
N VAL A 129 -12.99 10.00 -2.64
CA VAL A 129 -11.54 9.87 -2.82
C VAL A 129 -10.78 10.59 -1.71
N THR A 130 -11.12 11.87 -1.47
CA THR A 130 -10.47 12.68 -0.44
C THR A 130 -10.79 12.14 0.96
N THR A 131 -12.01 11.66 1.21
CA THR A 131 -12.38 11.02 2.48
C THR A 131 -11.55 9.76 2.77
N SER A 132 -11.33 8.93 1.75
CA SER A 132 -10.48 7.73 1.86
C SER A 132 -9.05 8.10 2.23
N PHE A 133 -8.42 9.01 1.49
CA PHE A 133 -7.03 9.40 1.78
C PHE A 133 -6.89 10.14 3.11
N THR A 134 -7.79 11.07 3.45
CA THR A 134 -7.76 11.77 4.74
C THR A 134 -7.94 10.80 5.91
N THR A 135 -8.75 9.74 5.75
CA THR A 135 -8.90 8.69 6.75
C THR A 135 -7.58 7.92 6.95
N ALA A 136 -6.89 7.55 5.86
CA ALA A 136 -5.55 6.95 5.96
C ALA A 136 -4.56 7.88 6.66
N ILE A 137 -4.50 9.15 6.24
CA ILE A 137 -3.54 10.16 6.71
C ILE A 137 -3.74 10.52 8.18
N TYR A 138 -4.96 10.86 8.60
CA TYR A 138 -5.21 11.50 9.89
C TYR A 138 -5.73 10.53 10.96
N LYS A 139 -6.45 9.45 10.60
CA LYS A 139 -6.95 8.48 11.58
C LYS A 139 -5.99 7.30 11.79
N HIS A 140 -5.24 6.94 10.75
CA HIS A 140 -4.43 5.71 10.74
C HIS A 140 -2.93 5.93 10.51
N THR A 141 -2.45 7.17 10.65
CA THR A 141 -1.01 7.47 10.69
C THR A 141 -0.31 6.74 11.85
N SER A 142 0.88 6.22 11.59
CA SER A 142 1.79 5.65 12.59
C SER A 142 3.26 5.85 12.17
N LYS A 143 4.21 5.66 13.08
CA LYS A 143 5.64 5.76 12.75
C LYS A 143 6.07 4.76 11.67
N ASN A 144 5.40 3.62 11.57
CA ASN A 144 5.83 2.51 10.73
C ASN A 144 5.23 2.54 9.32
N ASN A 145 4.24 3.39 9.04
CA ASN A 145 3.52 3.39 7.76
C ASN A 145 3.76 4.66 6.91
N GLN A 146 4.89 5.35 7.10
CA GLN A 146 5.20 6.60 6.38
C GLN A 146 5.08 6.47 4.86
N MET A 147 5.42 5.30 4.33
CA MET A 147 5.28 4.98 2.92
C MET A 147 3.82 5.05 2.43
N VAL A 148 2.90 4.38 3.13
CA VAL A 148 1.46 4.36 2.80
C VAL A 148 0.87 5.76 2.92
N ILE A 149 1.34 6.52 3.90
CA ILE A 149 0.93 7.92 4.09
C ILE A 149 1.45 8.81 2.96
N SER A 150 2.67 8.57 2.46
CA SER A 150 3.20 9.27 1.28
C SER A 150 2.37 8.98 0.03
N TRP A 151 2.04 7.70 -0.22
CA TRP A 151 1.11 7.31 -1.28
C TRP A 151 -0.25 8.02 -1.15
N SER A 152 -0.80 8.10 0.06
CA SER A 152 -2.07 8.79 0.32
C SER A 152 -2.00 10.29 0.02
N PHE A 153 -0.89 10.95 0.39
CA PHE A 153 -0.67 12.36 0.03
C PHE A 153 -0.49 12.56 -1.47
N LEU A 154 0.18 11.65 -2.17
CA LEU A 154 0.29 11.68 -3.63
C LEU A 154 -1.09 11.53 -4.28
N GLY A 155 -1.92 10.62 -3.77
CA GLY A 155 -3.31 10.46 -4.21
C GLY A 155 -4.14 11.73 -4.04
N MET A 156 -3.99 12.42 -2.90
CA MET A 156 -4.60 13.74 -2.67
C MET A 156 -4.10 14.80 -3.66
N ALA A 157 -2.79 14.84 -3.92
CA ALA A 157 -2.22 15.78 -4.89
C ALA A 157 -2.82 15.57 -6.29
N ILE A 158 -2.91 14.32 -6.76
CA ILE A 158 -3.54 13.98 -8.04
C ILE A 158 -5.01 14.38 -8.07
N ALA A 159 -5.77 14.08 -7.00
CA ALA A 159 -7.19 14.44 -6.91
C ALA A 159 -7.40 15.96 -7.01
N TYR A 160 -6.60 16.75 -6.28
CA TYR A 160 -6.66 18.22 -6.33
C TYR A 160 -6.15 18.80 -7.65
N GLN A 161 -5.20 18.12 -8.31
CA GLN A 161 -4.74 18.51 -9.64
C GLN A 161 -5.87 18.40 -10.68
N ARG A 162 -6.65 17.31 -10.63
CA ARG A 162 -7.83 17.12 -11.49
C ARG A 162 -8.92 18.17 -11.26
N LEU A 163 -9.05 18.65 -10.03
CA LEU A 163 -9.92 19.79 -9.69
C LEU A 163 -9.38 21.14 -10.16
N ARG A 164 -8.21 21.19 -10.81
CA ARG A 164 -7.49 22.42 -11.17
C ARG A 164 -7.16 23.30 -9.96
N LEU A 165 -7.12 22.71 -8.76
CA LEU A 165 -6.75 23.36 -7.50
C LEU A 165 -5.25 23.23 -7.27
N GLN A 166 -4.46 23.85 -8.15
CA GLN A 166 -3.01 23.71 -8.24
C GLN A 166 -2.28 23.97 -6.91
N LYS A 167 -2.69 25.01 -6.16
CA LYS A 167 -2.07 25.33 -4.86
C LYS A 167 -2.18 24.17 -3.87
N ARG A 168 -3.37 23.58 -3.74
CA ARG A 168 -3.60 22.43 -2.85
C ARG A 168 -2.89 21.17 -3.34
N SER A 169 -2.91 20.94 -4.66
CA SER A 169 -2.15 19.86 -5.29
C SER A 169 -0.67 19.94 -4.91
N LEU A 170 -0.06 21.12 -5.03
CA LEU A 170 1.34 21.36 -4.67
C LEU A 170 1.62 21.17 -3.17
N GLU A 171 0.72 21.64 -2.30
CA GLU A 171 0.85 21.45 -0.85
C GLU A 171 0.88 19.96 -0.47
N TYR A 172 -0.05 19.17 -1.01
CA TYR A 172 -0.08 17.72 -0.78
C TYR A 172 1.09 16.98 -1.44
N PHE A 173 1.53 17.43 -2.61
CA PHE A 173 2.72 16.89 -3.27
C PHE A 173 3.97 17.04 -2.41
N LYS A 174 4.19 18.22 -1.81
CA LYS A 174 5.31 18.47 -0.90
C LYS A 174 5.23 17.60 0.36
N LEU A 175 4.03 17.35 0.88
CA LEU A 175 3.81 16.42 1.99
C LEU A 175 4.12 14.96 1.59
N ALA A 176 3.77 14.55 0.37
CA ALA A 176 4.12 13.23 -0.16
C ALA A 176 5.64 13.04 -0.20
N ILE A 177 6.39 14.01 -0.74
CA ILE A 177 7.86 14.01 -0.75
C ILE A 177 8.43 13.91 0.67
N SER A 178 7.92 14.73 1.60
CA SER A 178 8.39 14.71 3.00
C SER A 178 8.27 13.30 3.61
N LYS A 179 7.13 12.64 3.40
CA LYS A 179 6.88 11.28 3.91
C LYS A 179 7.70 10.20 3.20
N LEU A 180 7.88 10.32 1.88
CA LEU A 180 8.77 9.47 1.10
C LEU A 180 10.20 9.54 1.66
N ASN A 181 10.70 10.75 1.92
CA ASN A 181 12.06 10.96 2.39
C ASN A 181 12.31 10.40 3.81
N ILE A 182 11.29 10.40 4.67
CA ILE A 182 11.37 9.70 5.97
C ILE A 182 11.45 8.18 5.74
N SER A 183 10.63 7.64 4.84
CA SER A 183 10.61 6.21 4.51
C SER A 183 11.94 5.74 3.90
N LEU A 184 12.50 6.51 2.96
CA LEU A 184 13.78 6.25 2.30
C LEU A 184 14.97 6.21 3.28
N ARG A 185 14.94 6.98 4.36
CA ARG A 185 15.99 6.98 5.39
C ARG A 185 15.95 5.76 6.30
N ASN A 186 14.81 5.07 6.37
CA ASN A 186 14.58 3.92 7.25
C ASN A 186 14.46 2.60 6.47
N ILE A 187 15.16 2.48 5.34
CA ILE A 187 15.20 1.24 4.57
C ILE A 187 16.07 0.23 5.32
N HIS A 188 15.45 -0.88 5.74
CA HIS A 188 16.15 -1.97 6.43
C HIS A 188 16.22 -3.25 5.60
N LYS A 189 15.34 -3.42 4.61
CA LYS A 189 15.25 -4.63 3.77
C LYS A 189 15.18 -4.29 2.28
N LYS A 190 15.56 -5.27 1.44
CA LYS A 190 15.53 -5.11 -0.03
C LYS A 190 14.12 -4.90 -0.57
N GLU A 191 13.12 -5.54 0.06
CA GLU A 191 11.71 -5.36 -0.31
C GLU A 191 11.28 -3.90 -0.11
N ASP A 192 11.66 -3.28 1.01
CA ASP A 192 11.36 -1.88 1.30
C ASP A 192 11.96 -0.96 0.25
N LEU A 193 13.20 -1.22 -0.18
CA LEU A 193 13.84 -0.46 -1.26
C LEU A 193 13.02 -0.53 -2.56
N TRP A 194 12.55 -1.73 -2.92
CA TRP A 194 11.78 -1.93 -4.15
C TRP A 194 10.51 -1.08 -4.17
N VAL A 195 9.68 -1.19 -3.12
CA VAL A 195 8.40 -0.49 -3.08
C VAL A 195 8.64 1.04 -2.94
N ASN A 196 9.61 1.47 -2.13
CA ASN A 196 9.94 2.91 -2.00
C ASN A 196 10.40 3.50 -3.34
N THR A 197 11.15 2.73 -4.14
CA THR A 197 11.59 3.15 -5.48
C THR A 197 10.39 3.35 -6.42
N GLN A 198 9.36 2.52 -6.32
CA GLN A 198 8.14 2.68 -7.13
C GLN A 198 7.38 3.96 -6.76
N LEU A 199 7.22 4.23 -5.47
CA LEU A 199 6.61 5.47 -4.98
C LEU A 199 7.42 6.69 -5.41
N ALA A 200 8.75 6.64 -5.23
CA ALA A 200 9.64 7.71 -5.66
C ALA A 200 9.49 8.01 -7.15
N LEU A 201 9.39 6.98 -7.98
CA LEU A 201 9.16 7.15 -9.41
C LEU A 201 7.81 7.83 -9.70
N ALA A 202 6.74 7.43 -9.01
CA ALA A 202 5.43 8.07 -9.15
C ALA A 202 5.45 9.54 -8.71
N VAL A 203 6.14 9.85 -7.62
CA VAL A 203 6.33 11.22 -7.11
C VAL A 203 7.07 12.08 -8.12
N VAL A 204 8.22 11.65 -8.65
CA VAL A 204 8.99 12.46 -9.61
C VAL A 204 8.26 12.63 -10.94
N VAL A 205 7.49 11.63 -11.39
CA VAL A 205 6.67 11.77 -12.60
C VAL A 205 5.56 12.80 -12.38
N PHE A 206 4.83 12.70 -11.27
CA PHE A 206 3.78 13.68 -10.95
C PHE A 206 4.35 15.10 -10.78
N GLY A 207 5.51 15.23 -10.12
CA GLY A 207 6.23 16.50 -9.99
C GLY A 207 6.56 17.13 -11.34
N PHE A 208 6.96 16.32 -12.32
CA PHE A 208 7.22 16.79 -13.68
C PHE A 208 5.93 17.28 -14.35
N GLU A 209 4.81 16.55 -14.20
CA GLU A 209 3.52 16.94 -14.77
C GLU A 209 3.01 18.29 -14.22
N ILE A 210 3.26 18.60 -12.95
CA ILE A 210 2.90 19.88 -12.34
C ILE A 210 3.99 20.96 -12.49
N SER A 211 4.99 20.74 -13.36
CA SER A 211 6.08 21.67 -13.68
C SER A 211 7.03 22.01 -12.52
N GLU A 212 7.12 21.14 -11.50
CA GLU A 212 8.03 21.30 -10.36
C GLU A 212 9.42 20.72 -10.67
N HIS A 213 10.05 21.23 -11.74
CA HIS A 213 11.26 20.67 -12.35
C HIS A 213 12.46 20.59 -11.40
N GLN A 214 12.69 21.63 -10.58
CA GLN A 214 13.78 21.66 -9.61
C GLN A 214 13.63 20.60 -8.51
N LEU A 215 12.41 20.43 -7.99
CA LEU A 215 12.11 19.39 -7.01
C LEU A 215 12.30 18.00 -7.61
N VAL A 216 11.81 17.79 -8.85
CA VAL A 216 12.01 16.53 -9.58
C VAL A 216 13.49 16.16 -9.68
N GLN A 217 14.34 17.11 -10.08
CA GLN A 217 15.78 16.86 -10.21
C GLN A 217 16.41 16.49 -8.86
N LYS A 218 16.07 17.21 -7.79
CA LYS A 218 16.57 16.96 -6.43
C LYS A 218 16.16 15.58 -5.92
N GLU A 219 14.90 15.21 -6.08
CA GLU A 219 14.39 13.92 -5.62
C GLU A 219 14.94 12.75 -6.47
N CYS A 220 15.11 12.94 -7.79
CA CYS A 220 15.83 11.99 -8.64
C CYS A 220 17.26 11.75 -8.12
N ASP A 221 18.01 12.81 -7.81
CA ASP A 221 19.38 12.69 -7.30
C ASP A 221 19.45 11.94 -5.97
N LEU A 222 18.54 12.26 -5.04
CA LEU A 222 18.43 11.58 -3.76
C LEU A 222 18.19 10.07 -3.95
N VAL A 223 17.20 9.71 -4.76
CA VAL A 223 16.81 8.31 -4.96
C VAL A 223 17.89 7.54 -5.72
N MET A 224 18.50 8.14 -6.74
CA MET A 224 19.61 7.54 -7.47
C MET A 224 20.83 7.30 -6.58
N ASN A 225 21.11 8.20 -5.63
CA ASN A 225 22.17 7.99 -4.65
C ASN A 225 21.85 6.79 -3.73
N ILE A 226 20.62 6.70 -3.22
CA ILE A 226 20.19 5.58 -2.38
C ILE A 226 20.27 4.25 -3.14
N LEU A 227 19.80 4.21 -4.39
CA LEU A 227 19.90 3.02 -5.25
C LEU A 227 21.35 2.58 -5.44
N ARG A 228 22.26 3.52 -5.66
CA ARG A 228 23.69 3.26 -5.82
C ARG A 228 24.32 2.70 -4.54
N CYS A 229 24.03 3.29 -3.38
CA CYS A 229 24.52 2.80 -2.08
C CYS A 229 23.99 1.39 -1.74
N ASN A 230 22.84 1.01 -2.30
CA ASN A 230 22.23 -0.31 -2.11
C ASN A 230 22.49 -1.27 -3.28
N TYR A 231 23.37 -0.91 -4.23
CA TYR A 231 23.70 -1.71 -5.42
C TYR A 231 22.48 -2.17 -6.23
N SER A 232 21.45 -1.31 -6.30
CA SER A 232 20.20 -1.58 -7.01
C SER A 232 20.14 -0.81 -8.32
N TYR A 233 19.93 -1.53 -9.42
CA TYR A 233 19.66 -0.94 -10.74
C TYR A 233 18.16 -0.77 -11.02
N TYR A 234 17.29 -1.18 -10.10
CA TYR A 234 15.85 -1.17 -10.31
C TYR A 234 15.33 0.25 -10.57
N CYS A 235 14.63 0.44 -11.70
CA CYS A 235 14.13 1.74 -12.17
C CYS A 235 15.20 2.82 -12.38
N LEU A 236 16.50 2.51 -12.31
CA LEU A 236 17.56 3.53 -12.43
C LEU A 236 17.50 4.27 -13.78
N LYS A 237 17.21 3.54 -14.87
CA LYS A 237 16.98 4.15 -16.20
C LYS A 237 15.80 5.13 -16.21
N ASP A 238 14.77 4.84 -15.42
CA ASP A 238 13.54 5.63 -15.36
C ASP A 238 13.84 6.97 -14.66
N PHE A 239 14.65 6.98 -13.60
CA PHE A 239 15.09 8.23 -12.96
C PHE A 239 16.01 9.07 -13.84
N TYR A 240 16.95 8.44 -14.58
CA TYR A 240 17.75 9.15 -15.57
C TYR A 240 16.87 9.84 -16.62
N TYR A 241 15.87 9.14 -17.13
CA TYR A 241 14.93 9.67 -18.11
C TYR A 241 14.10 10.83 -17.55
N VAL A 242 13.46 10.66 -16.38
CA VAL A 242 12.62 11.69 -15.75
C VAL A 242 13.45 12.93 -15.38
N LYS A 243 14.68 12.76 -14.89
CA LYS A 243 15.61 13.87 -14.65
C LYS A 243 16.00 14.58 -15.94
N GLY A 244 16.27 13.83 -17.02
CA GLY A 244 16.60 14.36 -18.34
C GLY A 244 15.48 15.21 -18.93
N ILE A 245 14.23 14.73 -18.92
CA ILE A 245 13.09 15.52 -19.41
C ILE A 245 12.85 16.78 -18.56
N SER A 246 13.11 16.70 -17.25
CA SER A 246 13.02 17.85 -16.35
C SER A 246 14.07 18.92 -16.66
N LEU A 247 15.32 18.52 -16.93
CA LEU A 247 16.38 19.44 -17.33
C LEU A 247 16.14 20.05 -18.71
N LYS A 248 15.60 19.26 -19.65
CA LYS A 248 15.23 19.76 -20.98
C LYS A 248 14.14 20.84 -20.89
N ALA A 249 13.16 20.68 -20.00
CA ALA A 249 12.14 21.70 -19.75
C ALA A 249 12.71 23.01 -19.18
N GLU A 250 13.89 22.97 -18.56
CA GLU A 250 14.65 24.15 -18.10
C GLU A 250 15.68 24.66 -19.13
N ASN A 251 15.59 24.22 -20.39
CA ASN A 251 16.53 24.56 -21.47
C ASN A 251 17.99 24.13 -21.23
N LYS A 252 18.23 23.10 -20.41
CA LYS A 252 19.56 22.53 -20.15
C LYS A 252 19.82 21.31 -21.04
N GLU A 253 19.85 21.52 -22.35
CA GLU A 253 19.87 20.46 -23.36
C GLU A 253 21.07 19.52 -23.24
N GLU A 254 22.29 20.06 -23.14
CA GLU A 254 23.51 19.24 -23.05
C GLU A 254 23.51 18.30 -21.83
N ALA A 255 23.01 18.80 -20.68
CA ALA A 255 22.88 18.00 -19.48
C ALA A 255 21.78 16.93 -19.61
N ALA A 256 20.68 17.26 -20.27
CA ALA A 256 19.60 16.32 -20.54
C ALA A 256 20.05 15.18 -21.48
N GLU A 257 20.80 15.49 -22.54
CA GLU A 257 21.33 14.50 -23.48
C GLU A 257 22.23 13.47 -22.80
N LYS A 258 23.12 13.92 -21.90
CA LYS A 258 23.97 13.01 -21.11
C LYS A 258 23.14 12.02 -20.29
N LEU A 259 22.03 12.47 -19.69
CA LEU A 259 21.14 11.59 -18.92
C LEU A 259 20.32 10.66 -19.82
N PHE A 260 19.90 11.11 -21.01
CA PHE A 260 19.23 10.23 -21.98
C PHE A 260 20.14 9.13 -22.48
N MET A 261 21.42 9.44 -22.75
CA MET A 261 22.42 8.42 -23.09
C MET A 261 22.58 7.38 -21.96
N GLN A 262 22.67 7.84 -20.70
CA GLN A 262 22.73 6.95 -19.53
C GLN A 262 21.47 6.09 -19.39
N SER A 263 20.29 6.67 -19.59
CA SER A 263 19.01 5.93 -19.56
C SER A 263 18.98 4.85 -20.65
N ASN A 264 19.37 5.20 -21.89
CA ASN A 264 19.40 4.28 -23.02
C ASN A 264 20.41 3.13 -22.82
N GLY A 265 21.57 3.41 -22.24
CA GLY A 265 22.57 2.39 -21.89
C GLY A 265 22.06 1.35 -20.89
N LEU A 266 20.99 1.65 -20.15
CA LEU A 266 20.37 0.77 -19.16
C LEU A 266 19.03 0.18 -19.63
N CYS A 267 18.70 0.27 -20.92
CA CYS A 267 17.37 -0.12 -21.45
C CYS A 267 17.02 -1.59 -21.22
N CYS A 268 18.02 -2.47 -21.13
CA CYS A 268 17.86 -3.90 -20.87
C CYS A 268 17.59 -4.24 -19.39
N LEU A 269 17.72 -3.28 -18.49
CA LEU A 269 17.57 -3.50 -17.05
C LEU A 269 16.10 -3.38 -16.60
N ARG A 270 15.80 -4.07 -15.49
CA ARG A 270 14.45 -4.13 -14.93
C ARG A 270 13.96 -2.74 -14.54
N SER A 271 12.76 -2.41 -15.01
CA SER A 271 12.12 -1.11 -14.80
C SER A 271 10.67 -1.29 -14.35
N SER A 272 10.02 -0.20 -13.96
CA SER A 272 8.59 -0.24 -13.64
C SER A 272 7.72 -0.51 -14.88
N ASN A 273 8.27 -0.34 -16.10
CA ASN A 273 7.55 -0.32 -17.38
C ASN A 273 6.38 0.68 -17.44
N ASN A 274 6.30 1.61 -16.48
CA ASN A 274 5.11 2.42 -16.23
C ASN A 274 5.33 3.93 -16.42
N VAL A 275 6.55 4.44 -16.63
CA VAL A 275 6.81 5.89 -16.76
C VAL A 275 5.90 6.55 -17.80
N GLN A 276 5.79 5.96 -19.00
CA GLN A 276 4.92 6.49 -20.06
C GLN A 276 3.43 6.45 -19.70
N LYS A 277 3.00 5.51 -18.86
CA LYS A 277 1.61 5.45 -18.36
C LYS A 277 1.39 6.44 -17.23
N LEU A 278 2.37 6.61 -16.35
CA LEU A 278 2.36 7.57 -15.26
C LEU A 278 2.30 9.01 -15.79
N LEU A 279 3.04 9.33 -16.86
CA LEU A 279 2.98 10.62 -17.57
C LEU A 279 1.63 10.92 -18.24
N LYS A 280 0.72 9.93 -18.25
CA LYS A 280 -0.64 10.06 -18.78
C LYS A 280 -1.70 9.99 -17.68
N ILE A 281 -1.32 9.91 -16.40
CA ILE A 281 -2.28 9.74 -15.29
C ILE A 281 -3.23 10.94 -15.17
N ASN A 282 -2.75 12.14 -15.50
CA ASN A 282 -3.58 13.35 -15.56
C ASN A 282 -4.35 13.48 -16.88
N GLN A 283 -4.10 12.64 -17.88
CA GLN A 283 -4.84 12.63 -19.16
C GLN A 283 -6.04 11.68 -19.15
N TYR A 284 -6.24 10.89 -18.08
CA TYR A 284 -7.52 10.22 -17.82
C TYR A 284 -8.54 11.25 -17.31
N ASP A 285 -8.79 12.27 -18.12
CA ASP A 285 -9.97 13.12 -18.04
C ASP A 285 -11.04 12.48 -18.92
N VAL A 286 -12.14 12.03 -18.30
CA VAL A 286 -13.50 12.03 -18.85
C VAL A 286 -13.63 11.58 -20.32
N VAL A 287 -13.05 10.43 -20.69
CA VAL A 287 -13.46 9.78 -21.94
C VAL A 287 -14.64 8.89 -21.60
N LYS A 288 -15.83 9.48 -21.78
CA LYS A 288 -17.12 8.80 -21.93
C LYS A 288 -16.94 7.44 -22.64
N GLN A 289 -17.35 6.36 -21.99
CA GLN A 289 -18.16 5.30 -22.59
C GLN A 289 -19.18 4.83 -21.58
#